data_AF-A0A2N0X837-F1
#
_entry.id   AF-A0A2N0X837-F1
#
_cell.length_a   1.000
_cell.length_b   1.000
_cell.length_c   1.000
_cell.angle_alpha   90.00
_cell.angle_beta   90.00
_cell.angle_gamma   90.00
#
_symmetry.space_group_name_H-M   'P 1'
#
loop_
_entity.id
_entity.type
_entity.pdbx_description
1 polymer ?
#
loop_
_entity_poly.entity_id
_entity_poly.type
_entity_poly.pdbx_seq_one_letter_code
_entity_poly.pdbx_strand_id
1 'polypeptide(L)'
;MGDVSIAPEAVGALLRRGLAELEERLLEHEKTPPALSLDVAGGVLYAQGRRLADSYVRLHAAEIQRMRGLSRMLHSALEDIARVEATDRANAAEWGTRL
;
A
#
# COMPACT_ATOMS: atom_id res chain seq x y z
N MET A 1 12.54 -28.41 8.05
CA MET A 1 11.95 -27.07 7.85
C MET A 1 13.01 -26.27 7.14
N GLY A 2 12.94 -26.19 5.80
CA GLY A 2 13.99 -25.54 5.01
C GLY A 2 13.88 -24.04 5.22
N ASP A 3 14.96 -23.40 5.68
CA ASP A 3 15.06 -21.95 5.69
C ASP A 3 14.87 -21.48 4.26
N VAL A 4 13.72 -20.86 3.99
CA VAL A 4 13.52 -20.13 2.75
C VAL A 4 14.34 -18.86 2.90
N SER A 5 15.63 -18.96 2.62
CA SER A 5 16.52 -17.81 2.51
C SER A 5 16.14 -17.07 1.23
N ILE A 6 15.19 -16.15 1.35
CA ILE A 6 14.88 -15.21 0.26
C ILE A 6 15.99 -14.17 0.29
N ALA A 7 16.74 -14.08 -0.81
CA ALA A 7 17.76 -13.05 -0.97
C ALA A 7 17.11 -11.66 -0.75
N PRO A 8 17.76 -10.73 -0.02
CA PRO A 8 17.23 -9.39 0.24
C PRO A 8 16.76 -8.66 -1.04
N GLU A 9 17.43 -8.88 -2.16
CA GLU A 9 17.09 -8.31 -3.46
C GLU A 9 15.74 -8.84 -3.98
N ALA A 10 15.44 -10.12 -3.76
CA ALA A 10 14.17 -10.71 -4.16
C ALA A 10 13.01 -10.21 -3.28
N VAL A 11 13.25 -10.00 -1.98
CA VAL A 11 12.29 -9.32 -1.08
C VAL A 11 12.05 -7.89 -1.55
N GLY A 12 13.12 -7.14 -1.85
CA GLY A 12 13.04 -5.77 -2.34
C GLY A 12 12.25 -5.66 -3.65
N ALA A 13 12.47 -6.56 -4.60
CA ALA A 13 11.72 -6.59 -5.86
C ALA A 13 10.22 -6.86 -5.65
N LEU A 14 9.86 -7.80 -4.77
CA LEU A 14 8.47 -8.08 -4.42
C LEU A 14 7.79 -6.88 -3.75
N LEU A 15 8.47 -6.23 -2.81
CA LEU A 15 7.95 -5.05 -2.13
C LEU A 15 7.74 -3.87 -3.08
N ARG A 16 8.68 -3.62 -4.01
CA ARG A 16 8.51 -2.57 -5.04
C ARG A 16 7.33 -2.85 -5.96
N ARG A 17 7.15 -4.10 -6.38
CA ARG A 17 5.99 -4.51 -7.18
C ARG A 17 4.69 -4.30 -6.41
N GLY A 18 4.62 -4.76 -5.16
CA GLY A 18 3.44 -4.58 -4.31
C GLY A 18 3.12 -3.10 -4.05
N LEU A 19 4.14 -2.27 -3.90
CA LEU A 19 3.98 -0.82 -3.78
C LEU A 19 3.39 -0.20 -5.06
N ALA A 20 3.92 -0.57 -6.24
CA ALA A 20 3.39 -0.06 -7.51
C ALA A 20 1.92 -0.47 -7.73
N GLU A 21 1.58 -1.74 -7.47
CA GLU A 21 0.19 -2.23 -7.57
C GLU A 21 -0.73 -1.51 -6.56
N LEU A 22 -0.23 -1.19 -5.36
CA LEU A 22 -0.98 -0.44 -4.35
C LEU A 22 -1.18 1.03 -4.74
N GLU A 23 -0.17 1.68 -5.28
CA GLU A 23 -0.25 3.06 -5.77
C GLU A 23 -1.22 3.20 -6.94
N GLU A 24 -1.21 2.25 -7.87
CA GLU A 24 -2.19 2.19 -8.97
C GLU A 24 -3.63 2.10 -8.44
N ARG A 25 -3.88 1.17 -7.52
CA ARG A 25 -5.19 1.01 -6.87
C ARG A 25 -5.62 2.24 -6.08
N LEU A 26 -4.68 2.90 -5.41
CA LEU A 26 -4.95 4.13 -4.68
C LEU A 26 -5.42 5.24 -5.65
N LEU A 27 -4.73 5.40 -6.77
CA LEU A 27 -5.08 6.36 -7.80
C LEU A 27 -6.45 6.06 -8.41
N GLU A 28 -6.79 4.79 -8.65
CA GLU A 28 -8.11 4.39 -9.14
C GLU A 28 -9.23 4.74 -8.15
N HIS A 29 -9.03 4.44 -6.87
CA HIS A 29 -9.98 4.76 -5.82
C HIS A 29 -10.15 6.27 -5.63
N GLU A 30 -9.08 7.07 -5.72
CA GLU A 30 -9.19 8.52 -5.61
C GLU A 30 -9.90 9.18 -6.80
N LYS A 31 -9.76 8.62 -8.01
CA LYS A 31 -10.39 9.16 -9.24
C LYS A 31 -11.89 8.90 -9.31
N THR A 32 -12.38 7.85 -8.67
CA THR A 32 -13.79 7.44 -8.74
C THR A 32 -14.43 7.60 -7.37
N PRO A 33 -14.81 8.82 -6.97
CA PRO A 33 -15.47 9.01 -5.70
C PRO A 33 -16.77 8.18 -5.68
N PRO A 34 -17.08 7.54 -4.54
CA PRO A 34 -18.26 6.72 -4.36
C PRO A 34 -19.54 7.52 -4.62
N ALA A 35 -20.18 7.30 -5.77
CA ALA A 35 -21.47 7.87 -6.09
C ALA A 35 -22.53 6.76 -6.18
N LEU A 36 -23.48 6.76 -5.25
CA LEU A 36 -24.71 5.99 -5.39
C LEU A 36 -25.76 6.93 -5.96
N SER A 37 -26.31 6.61 -7.14
CA SER A 37 -27.44 7.36 -7.70
C SER A 37 -28.63 7.23 -6.75
N LEU A 38 -29.12 8.37 -6.25
CA LEU A 38 -30.29 8.45 -5.40
C LEU A 38 -31.60 8.55 -6.22
N ASP A 39 -31.48 8.64 -7.55
CA ASP A 39 -32.61 8.95 -8.45
C ASP A 39 -33.62 7.79 -8.55
N VAL A 40 -33.20 6.57 -8.19
CA VAL A 40 -34.05 5.36 -8.25
C VAL A 40 -34.88 5.18 -6.98
N ALA A 41 -34.50 5.83 -5.88
CA ALA A 41 -35.18 5.75 -4.61
C ALA A 41 -36.24 6.86 -4.52
N GLY A 42 -37.47 6.57 -4.98
CA GLY A 42 -38.61 7.46 -4.74
C GLY A 42 -38.70 7.91 -3.27
N GLY A 43 -39.45 8.99 -2.98
CA GLY A 43 -39.38 9.71 -1.69
C GLY A 43 -39.42 8.89 -0.39
N VAL A 44 -40.03 7.70 -0.41
CA VAL A 44 -40.07 6.75 0.72
C VAL A 44 -38.69 6.14 1.04
N LEU A 45 -37.87 5.85 0.04
CA LEU A 45 -36.55 5.23 0.19
C LEU A 45 -35.40 6.25 0.19
N TYR A 46 -35.67 7.52 -0.10
CA TYR A 46 -34.67 8.58 -0.19
C TYR A 46 -33.78 8.68 1.06
N ALA A 47 -34.37 8.61 2.26
CA ALA A 47 -33.63 8.67 3.52
C ALA A 47 -32.68 7.47 3.71
N GLN A 48 -33.09 6.28 3.27
CA GLN A 48 -32.27 5.07 3.33
C GLN A 48 -31.17 5.10 2.28
N GLY A 49 -31.48 5.55 1.05
CA GLY A 49 -30.51 5.75 -0.01
C GLY A 49 -29.43 6.75 0.40
N ARG A 50 -29.81 7.87 1.03
CA ARG A 50 -28.86 8.87 1.54
C ARG A 50 -27.95 8.29 2.63
N ARG A 51 -28.50 7.55 3.61
CA ARG A 51 -27.70 6.88 4.64
C ARG A 51 -26.72 5.86 4.06
N LEU A 52 -27.14 5.14 3.01
CA LEU A 52 -26.29 4.19 2.30
C LEU A 52 -25.16 4.90 1.55
N ALA A 53 -25.46 5.98 0.83
CA ALA A 53 -24.47 6.83 0.18
C ALA A 53 -23.44 7.36 1.19
N ASP A 54 -23.89 7.95 2.30
CA ASP A 54 -23.00 8.46 3.34
C ASP A 54 -22.12 7.35 3.95
N SER A 55 -22.67 6.15 4.12
CA SER A 55 -21.93 4.99 4.63
C SER A 55 -20.87 4.52 3.63
N TYR A 56 -21.20 4.51 2.34
CA TYR A 56 -20.27 4.15 1.28
C TYR A 56 -19.13 5.16 1.16
N VAL A 57 -19.42 6.47 1.27
CA VAL A 57 -18.39 7.51 1.32
C VAL A 57 -17.44 7.31 2.49
N ARG A 58 -17.96 7.04 3.69
CA ARG A 58 -17.13 6.77 4.88
C ARG A 58 -16.27 5.52 4.72
N LEU A 59 -16.84 4.45 4.19
CA LEU A 59 -16.11 3.19 3.97
C LEU A 59 -14.96 3.39 2.98
N HIS A 60 -15.23 4.08 1.88
CA HIS A 60 -14.23 4.39 0.87
C HIS A 60 -13.09 5.28 1.42
N ALA A 61 -13.43 6.30 2.20
CA ALA A 61 -12.42 7.12 2.87
C ALA A 61 -11.54 6.29 3.82
N ALA A 62 -12.14 5.36 4.58
CA ALA A 62 -11.39 4.44 5.43
C ALA A 62 -10.48 3.51 4.63
N GLU A 63 -10.93 3.02 3.47
CA GLU A 63 -10.12 2.20 2.58
C GLU A 63 -8.91 2.96 2.04
N ILE A 64 -9.09 4.20 1.57
CA ILE A 64 -7.99 5.06 1.14
C ILE A 64 -6.97 5.24 2.27
N GLN A 65 -7.42 5.49 3.50
CA GLN A 65 -6.51 5.65 4.64
C GLN A 65 -5.73 4.37 4.95
N ARG A 66 -6.37 3.20 4.86
CA ARG A 66 -5.71 1.89 5.01
C ARG A 66 -4.64 1.68 3.94
N MET A 67 -4.97 1.92 2.67
CA MET A 67 -4.02 1.79 1.56
C MET A 67 -2.83 2.75 1.71
N ARG A 68 -3.05 4.01 2.10
CA ARG A 68 -1.96 4.96 2.40
C ARG A 68 -1.08 4.48 3.56
N GLY A 69 -1.69 3.85 4.57
CA GLY A 69 -0.95 3.22 5.66
C GLY A 69 -0.03 2.10 5.18
N LEU A 70 -0.56 1.19 4.36
CA LEU A 70 0.20 0.09 3.77
C LEU A 70 1.34 0.60 2.88
N SER A 71 1.10 1.62 2.04
CA SER A 71 2.13 2.23 1.20
C SER A 71 3.29 2.77 2.03
N ARG A 72 3.01 3.50 3.12
CA ARG A 72 4.06 3.97 4.05
C ARG A 72 4.85 2.82 4.68
N MET A 73 4.19 1.73 5.07
CA MET A 73 4.86 0.55 5.63
C MET A 73 5.79 -0.11 4.60
N LEU A 74 5.35 -0.24 3.35
CA LEU A 74 6.15 -0.80 2.26
C LEU A 74 7.37 0.09 1.94
N HIS A 75 7.19 1.42 1.91
CA HIS A 75 8.31 2.36 1.77
C HIS A 75 9.32 2.21 2.91
N SER A 76 8.86 2.18 4.16
CA SER A 76 9.74 1.98 5.32
C SER A 76 10.53 0.67 5.23
N ALA A 77 9.87 -0.42 4.83
CA ALA A 77 10.54 -1.71 4.67
C ALA A 77 11.62 -1.67 3.57
N LEU A 78 11.37 -0.96 2.46
CA LEU A 78 12.36 -0.77 1.39
C LEU A 78 13.56 0.08 1.86
N GLU A 79 13.32 1.11 2.66
CA GLU A 79 14.38 1.92 3.26
C GLU A 79 15.25 1.10 4.24
N ASP A 80 14.62 0.23 5.03
CA ASP A 80 15.33 -0.65 5.96
C ASP A 80 16.20 -1.67 5.20
N ILE A 81 15.68 -2.29 4.13
CA ILE A 81 16.47 -3.18 3.26
C ILE A 81 17.67 -2.41 2.66
N ALA A 82 17.45 -1.22 2.12
CA ALA A 82 18.52 -0.42 1.53
C ALA A 82 19.62 -0.05 2.55
N ARG A 83 19.24 0.19 3.82
CA ARG A 83 20.18 0.48 4.91
C ARG A 83 21.02 -0.74 5.27
N VAL A 84 20.40 -1.93 5.33
CA VAL A 84 21.13 -3.19 5.57
C VAL A 84 22.12 -3.45 4.44
N GLU A 85 21.69 -3.37 3.18
CA GLU A 85 22.58 -3.57 2.03
C GLU A 85 23.74 -2.55 1.99
N ALA A 86 23.50 -1.29 2.37
CA ALA A 86 24.55 -0.29 2.44
C ALA A 86 25.58 -0.62 3.54
N THR A 87 25.12 -1.12 4.68
CA THR A 87 25.97 -1.56 5.79
C THR A 87 26.80 -2.77 5.39
N ASP A 88 26.19 -3.76 4.74
CA ASP A 88 26.88 -4.97 4.27
C ASP A 88 27.96 -4.62 3.23
N ARG A 89 27.67 -3.71 2.29
CA ARG A 89 28.66 -3.22 1.32
C ARG A 89 29.83 -2.47 2.00
N ALA A 90 29.54 -1.64 2.99
CA ALA A 90 30.58 -0.92 3.74
C ALA A 90 31.50 -1.88 4.50
N ASN A 91 30.91 -2.88 5.18
CA ASN A 91 31.65 -3.92 5.88
C ASN A 91 32.52 -4.75 4.90
N ALA A 92 31.97 -5.18 3.77
CA ALA A 92 32.73 -5.92 2.77
C ALA A 92 33.94 -5.12 2.23
N ALA A 93 33.78 -3.81 2.03
CA ALA A 93 34.87 -2.93 1.59
C ALA A 93 35.97 -2.75 2.66
N GLU A 94 35.60 -2.62 3.93
CA GLU A 94 36.55 -2.51 5.04
C GLU A 94 37.36 -3.80 5.24
N TRP A 95 36.73 -4.96 5.06
CA TRP A 95 37.39 -6.25 5.27
C TRP A 95 38.24 -6.66 4.07
N GLY A 96 37.83 -6.28 2.85
CA GLY A 96 38.61 -6.50 1.62
C GLY A 96 39.86 -5.61 1.50
N THR A 97 39.98 -4.53 2.28
CA THR A 97 41.15 -3.63 2.31
C THR A 97 42.17 -3.99 3.40
N ARG A 98 41.88 -4.98 4.25
CA ARG A 98 42.79 -5.46 5.33
C ARG A 98 43.59 -6.72 4.94
N LEU A 99 43.47 -7.21 3.70
CA LEU A 99 44.26 -8.31 3.13
C LEU A 99 45.29 -7.77 2.14
#